data_AF-A0A8K0CUN1-F1
#
_entry.id   AF-A0A8K0CUN1-F1
#
_cell.length_a   1.000
_cell.length_b   1.000
_cell.length_c   1.000
_cell.angle_alpha   90.00
_cell.angle_beta   90.00
_cell.angle_gamma   90.00
#
_symmetry.space_group_name_H-M   'P 1'
#
loop_
_entity.id
_entity.type
_entity.pdbx_description
1 polymer ?
#
loop_
_entity_poly.entity_id
_entity_poly.type
_entity_poly.pdbx_seq_one_letter_code
_entity_poly.pdbx_strand_id
1 'polypeptide(L)'
;DALLHAIKEEYIEAVELLLQWEEKHHQPDKPYSWEMADCDSSSFTPDITPLILAAHKNNYEIVKLLLDRGATLPYPHDVKCNCDECIILSKADSLRHSQARINAYRALISPSLIALSSRDPLLTAFDLSQTLRRLSRMESEFVTEYKEMRNQVQDFATSLLDYTRTSYELEIMLNYNPNGENWDPGERHTLERLRLAIKYKQKM
;
A
#
# COMPACT_ATOMS: atom_id res chain seq x y z
N ASP A 1 1.64 -12.12 19.89
CA ASP A 1 1.59 -10.81 19.19
C ASP A 1 2.85 -9.92 19.43
N ALA A 2 3.93 -10.43 20.04
CA ALA A 2 5.14 -9.64 20.33
C ALA A 2 5.76 -8.95 19.10
N LEU A 3 5.75 -9.60 17.92
CA LEU A 3 6.22 -9.01 16.67
C LEU A 3 5.42 -7.75 16.28
N LEU A 4 4.09 -7.79 16.41
CA LEU A 4 3.23 -6.64 16.08
C LEU A 4 3.47 -5.48 17.05
N HIS A 5 3.72 -5.76 18.34
CA HIS A 5 4.11 -4.72 19.30
C HIS A 5 5.49 -4.13 18.98
N ALA A 6 6.47 -4.95 18.61
CA ALA A 6 7.79 -4.45 18.20
C ALA A 6 7.70 -3.52 16.97
N ILE A 7 6.87 -3.87 15.99
CA ILE A 7 6.59 -3.01 14.83
C ILE A 7 5.86 -1.73 15.25
N LYS A 8 4.89 -1.83 16.17
CA LYS A 8 4.13 -0.68 16.67
C LYS A 8 5.02 0.36 17.35
N GLU A 9 6.04 -0.10 18.08
CA GLU A 9 7.07 0.71 18.75
C GLU A 9 8.27 1.04 17.85
N GLU A 10 8.23 0.60 16.58
CA GLU A 10 9.27 0.88 15.56
C GLU A 10 10.68 0.39 15.95
N TYR A 11 10.76 -0.67 16.76
CA TYR A 11 12.03 -1.20 17.23
C TYR A 11 12.59 -2.27 16.26
N ILE A 12 13.39 -1.82 15.31
CA ILE A 12 13.89 -2.62 14.17
C ILE A 12 14.67 -3.87 14.61
N GLU A 13 15.58 -3.75 15.58
CA GLU A 13 16.41 -4.87 16.04
C GLU A 13 15.58 -5.96 16.71
N ALA A 14 14.53 -5.57 17.47
CA ALA A 14 13.60 -6.53 18.02
C ALA A 14 12.76 -7.22 16.94
N VAL A 15 12.31 -6.47 15.93
CA VAL A 15 11.59 -7.04 14.78
C VAL A 15 12.47 -8.07 14.06
N GLU A 16 13.73 -7.72 13.77
CA GLU A 16 14.65 -8.64 13.11
C GLU A 16 14.90 -9.90 13.95
N LEU A 17 15.16 -9.75 15.25
CA LEU A 17 15.39 -10.88 16.15
C LEU A 17 14.17 -11.82 16.20
N LEU A 18 12.96 -11.26 16.28
CA LEU A 18 11.71 -12.02 16.32
C LEU A 18 11.46 -12.74 14.99
N LEU A 19 11.71 -12.09 13.85
CA LEU A 19 11.59 -12.72 12.53
C LEU A 19 12.60 -13.88 12.35
N GLN A 20 13.85 -13.69 12.78
CA GLN A 20 14.86 -14.76 12.75
C GLN A 20 14.48 -15.95 13.65
N TRP A 21 13.82 -15.68 14.77
CA TRP A 21 13.32 -16.73 15.64
C TRP A 21 12.18 -17.51 14.98
N GLU A 22 11.22 -16.80 14.36
CA GLU A 22 10.11 -17.41 13.60
C GLU A 22 10.63 -18.29 12.47
N GLU A 23 11.57 -17.81 11.64
CA GLU A 23 12.15 -18.58 10.53
C GLU A 23 12.77 -19.92 10.97
N LYS A 24 13.32 -19.98 12.19
CA LYS A 24 13.95 -21.19 12.74
C LYS A 24 12.96 -22.19 13.33
N HIS A 25 11.81 -21.71 13.81
CA HIS A 25 10.86 -22.52 14.58
C HIS A 25 9.53 -22.75 13.86
N HIS A 26 9.27 -22.00 12.79
CA HIS A 26 8.05 -22.08 12.01
C HIS A 26 7.96 -23.43 11.27
N GLN A 27 6.80 -24.06 11.38
CA GLN A 27 6.46 -25.27 10.65
C GLN A 27 5.56 -24.88 9.48
N PRO A 28 5.84 -25.34 8.25
CA PRO A 28 5.17 -24.85 7.04
C PRO A 28 3.65 -25.09 7.01
N ASP A 29 3.14 -26.05 7.78
CA ASP A 29 1.71 -26.37 7.86
C ASP A 29 0.97 -25.64 9.00
N LYS A 30 1.66 -24.77 9.75
CA LYS A 30 1.07 -24.01 10.86
C LYS A 30 0.98 -22.53 10.52
N PRO A 31 -0.12 -21.86 10.89
CA PRO A 31 -0.20 -20.39 10.81
C PRO A 31 0.91 -19.74 11.63
N TYR A 32 1.30 -18.53 11.25
CA TYR A 32 2.35 -17.80 11.95
C TYR A 32 1.91 -17.37 13.35
N SER A 33 2.86 -17.10 14.25
CA SER A 33 2.56 -16.74 15.64
C SER A 33 1.69 -15.48 15.80
N TRP A 34 1.67 -14.59 14.80
CA TRP A 34 0.78 -13.41 14.79
C TRP A 34 -0.62 -13.71 14.24
N GLU A 35 -0.81 -14.80 13.50
CA GLU A 35 -2.12 -15.27 13.00
C GLU A 35 -2.82 -16.15 14.04
N MET A 36 -2.06 -16.78 14.93
CA MET A 36 -2.56 -17.65 16.00
C MET A 36 -3.02 -16.93 17.26
N ALA A 37 -2.85 -15.61 17.35
CA ALA A 37 -3.21 -14.87 18.55
C ALA A 37 -4.74 -14.86 18.73
N ASP A 38 -5.21 -15.26 19.92
CA ASP A 38 -6.64 -15.30 20.22
C ASP A 38 -7.28 -13.92 20.07
N CYS A 39 -8.38 -13.86 19.31
CA CYS A 39 -9.13 -12.62 19.03
C CYS A 39 -9.54 -11.86 20.30
N ASP A 40 -9.78 -12.55 21.41
CA ASP A 40 -10.23 -11.96 22.67
C ASP A 40 -9.09 -11.40 23.54
N SER A 41 -7.84 -11.80 23.27
CA SER A 41 -6.65 -11.35 24.01
C SER A 41 -5.73 -10.45 23.18
N SER A 42 -5.90 -10.45 21.87
CA SER A 42 -5.11 -9.67 20.93
C SER A 42 -5.42 -8.17 21.00
N SER A 43 -4.38 -7.34 21.07
CA SER A 43 -4.51 -5.88 20.90
C SER A 43 -4.75 -5.45 19.44
N PHE A 44 -4.61 -6.38 18.49
CA PHE A 44 -4.71 -6.12 17.05
C PHE A 44 -5.86 -6.92 16.43
N THR A 45 -6.52 -6.33 15.43
CA THR A 45 -7.53 -7.06 14.67
C THR A 45 -6.85 -8.10 13.76
N PRO A 46 -7.49 -9.26 13.51
CA PRO A 46 -6.84 -10.38 12.81
C PRO A 46 -6.50 -10.09 11.35
N ASP A 47 -7.04 -9.01 10.77
CA ASP A 47 -6.70 -8.53 9.43
C ASP A 47 -5.38 -7.74 9.38
N ILE A 48 -4.78 -7.38 10.53
CA ILE A 48 -3.51 -6.67 10.59
C ILE A 48 -2.34 -7.66 10.55
N THR A 49 -1.73 -7.78 9.38
CA THR A 49 -0.46 -8.50 9.22
C THR A 49 0.74 -7.62 9.61
N PRO A 50 1.93 -8.21 9.88
CA PRO A 50 3.15 -7.44 10.14
C PRO A 50 3.46 -6.40 9.05
N LEU A 51 3.27 -6.75 7.78
CA LEU A 51 3.50 -5.83 6.66
C LEU A 51 2.46 -4.70 6.62
N ILE A 52 1.19 -4.99 6.90
CA ILE A 52 0.14 -3.96 7.00
C ILE A 52 0.48 -2.97 8.10
N LEU A 53 0.86 -3.46 9.29
CA LEU A 53 1.19 -2.61 10.42
C LEU A 53 2.45 -1.77 10.16
N ALA A 54 3.49 -2.36 9.59
CA ALA A 54 4.71 -1.65 9.22
C ALA A 54 4.43 -0.57 8.16
N ALA A 55 3.58 -0.88 7.17
CA ALA A 55 3.17 0.08 6.16
C ALA A 55 2.32 1.23 6.74
N HIS A 56 1.45 0.96 7.72
CA HIS A 56 0.68 2.00 8.44
C HIS A 56 1.60 2.96 9.21
N LYS A 57 2.70 2.45 9.78
CA LYS A 57 3.75 3.26 10.41
C LYS A 57 4.62 3.99 9.40
N ASN A 58 4.59 3.59 8.13
CA ASN A 58 5.42 4.13 7.07
C ASN A 58 6.92 4.08 7.43
N ASN A 59 7.34 3.02 8.12
CA ASN A 59 8.74 2.82 8.50
C ASN A 59 9.47 2.06 7.38
N TYR A 60 10.32 2.78 6.66
CA TYR A 60 11.01 2.25 5.48
C TYR A 60 11.85 1.01 5.77
N GLU A 61 12.59 1.00 6.88
CA GLU A 61 13.51 -0.10 7.21
C GLU A 61 12.76 -1.39 7.55
N ILE A 62 11.71 -1.29 8.36
CA ILE A 62 10.87 -2.45 8.73
C ILE A 62 10.12 -2.98 7.50
N VAL A 63 9.55 -2.09 6.67
CA VAL A 63 8.86 -2.50 5.44
C VAL A 63 9.84 -3.23 4.51
N LYS A 64 11.04 -2.67 4.31
CA LYS A 64 12.08 -3.31 3.49
C LYS A 64 12.48 -4.68 4.06
N LEU A 65 12.71 -4.77 5.36
CA LEU A 65 13.07 -6.03 6.04
C LEU A 65 12.04 -7.14 5.81
N LEU A 66 10.75 -6.79 5.85
CA LEU A 66 9.64 -7.71 5.61
C LEU A 66 9.52 -8.10 4.13
N LEU A 67 9.68 -7.14 3.22
CA LEU A 67 9.65 -7.40 1.76
C LEU A 67 10.83 -8.28 1.31
N ASP A 68 12.04 -8.03 1.83
CA ASP A 68 13.23 -8.82 1.54
C ASP A 68 13.08 -10.29 1.99
N ARG A 69 12.22 -10.54 2.99
CA ARG A 69 11.82 -11.87 3.48
C ARG A 69 10.61 -12.46 2.76
N GLY A 70 10.12 -11.81 1.70
CA GLY A 70 9.03 -12.32 0.86
C GLY A 70 7.63 -12.05 1.41
N ALA A 71 7.46 -11.13 2.36
CA ALA A 71 6.12 -10.74 2.78
C ALA A 71 5.36 -10.08 1.61
N THR A 72 4.11 -10.49 1.40
CA THR A 72 3.25 -9.96 0.34
C THR A 72 1.97 -9.36 0.90
N LEU A 73 1.49 -8.28 0.29
CA LEU A 73 0.20 -7.70 0.58
C LEU A 73 -0.79 -8.03 -0.55
N PRO A 74 -1.80 -8.89 -0.32
CA PRO A 74 -2.81 -9.18 -1.34
C PRO A 74 -3.65 -7.92 -1.64
N TYR A 75 -4.00 -7.74 -2.91
CA TYR A 75 -4.82 -6.61 -3.31
C TYR A 75 -6.29 -6.86 -2.91
N PRO A 76 -6.96 -5.92 -2.21
CA PRO A 76 -8.35 -6.12 -1.80
C PRO A 76 -9.29 -6.29 -2.98
N HIS A 77 -10.24 -7.22 -2.86
CA HIS A 77 -11.31 -7.38 -3.85
C HIS A 77 -12.18 -6.11 -3.96
N ASP A 78 -12.89 -5.99 -5.07
CA ASP A 78 -13.86 -4.90 -5.25
C ASP A 78 -15.04 -5.02 -4.25
N VAL A 79 -15.72 -3.92 -3.95
CA VAL A 79 -16.85 -3.88 -2.99
C VAL A 79 -18.01 -4.73 -3.51
N LYS A 80 -18.14 -4.85 -4.84
CA LYS A 80 -19.16 -5.66 -5.52
C LYS A 80 -18.65 -7.04 -5.93
N CYS A 81 -17.64 -7.56 -5.26
CA CYS A 81 -17.13 -8.91 -5.55
C CYS A 81 -18.13 -9.96 -5.09
N ASN A 82 -18.42 -10.95 -5.95
CA ASN A 82 -19.35 -12.03 -5.70
C ASN A 82 -18.64 -13.39 -5.54
N CYS A 83 -17.37 -13.42 -5.13
CA CYS A 83 -16.69 -14.67 -4.80
C CYS A 83 -17.20 -15.23 -3.46
N ASP A 84 -17.06 -16.55 -3.28
CA ASP A 84 -17.55 -17.23 -2.08
C ASP A 84 -16.94 -16.66 -0.79
N GLU A 85 -15.63 -16.34 -0.81
CA GLU A 85 -14.94 -15.75 0.34
C GLU A 85 -15.52 -14.39 0.75
N CYS A 86 -15.69 -13.45 -0.19
CA CYS A 86 -16.29 -12.14 0.10
C CYS A 86 -17.73 -12.28 0.60
N ILE A 87 -18.51 -13.21 0.02
CA ILE A 87 -19.89 -13.45 0.45
C ILE A 87 -19.93 -14.00 1.88
N ILE A 88 -19.05 -14.95 2.21
CA ILE A 88 -18.97 -15.53 3.55
C ILE A 88 -18.56 -14.48 4.58
N LEU A 89 -17.46 -13.75 4.32
CA LEU A 89 -16.96 -12.70 5.23
C LEU A 89 -17.98 -11.58 5.42
N SER A 90 -18.62 -11.12 4.34
CA SER A 90 -19.63 -10.06 4.41
C SER A 90 -20.90 -10.49 5.15
N LYS A 91 -21.34 -11.76 5.00
CA LYS A 91 -22.49 -12.30 5.75
C LYS A 91 -22.18 -12.53 7.22
N ALA A 92 -20.94 -12.90 7.53
CA ALA A 92 -20.49 -13.10 8.91
C ALA A 92 -20.40 -11.76 9.65
N ASP A 93 -19.67 -10.79 9.08
CA ASP A 93 -19.54 -9.45 9.63
C ASP A 93 -19.15 -8.44 8.52
N SER A 94 -20.14 -7.70 8.04
CA SER A 94 -19.95 -6.71 6.97
C SER A 94 -19.04 -5.56 7.39
N LEU A 95 -19.13 -5.08 8.63
CA LEU A 95 -18.33 -3.96 9.13
C LEU A 95 -16.87 -4.34 9.24
N ARG A 96 -16.57 -5.52 9.81
CA ARG A 96 -15.19 -6.03 9.89
C ARG A 96 -14.62 -6.28 8.50
N HIS A 97 -15.41 -6.78 7.56
CA HIS A 97 -14.96 -6.99 6.19
C HIS A 97 -14.59 -5.65 5.50
N SER A 98 -15.40 -4.61 5.68
CA SER A 98 -15.05 -3.26 5.19
C SER A 98 -13.85 -2.65 5.92
N GLN A 99 -13.71 -2.87 7.23
CA GLN A 99 -12.56 -2.40 8.00
C GLN A 99 -11.24 -3.05 7.53
N ALA A 100 -11.25 -4.36 7.28
CA ALA A 100 -10.10 -5.08 6.74
C ALA A 100 -9.67 -4.52 5.37
N ARG A 101 -10.64 -4.20 4.52
CA ARG A 101 -10.40 -3.55 3.21
C ARG A 101 -9.73 -2.18 3.38
N ILE A 102 -10.18 -1.36 4.32
CA ILE A 102 -9.57 -0.06 4.63
C ILE A 102 -8.15 -0.22 5.13
N ASN A 103 -7.93 -1.16 6.06
CA ASN A 103 -6.60 -1.42 6.59
C ASN A 103 -5.62 -1.86 5.49
N ALA A 104 -6.08 -2.69 4.55
CA ALA A 104 -5.27 -3.08 3.39
C ALA A 104 -5.00 -1.89 2.45
N TYR A 105 -6.00 -1.06 2.11
CA TYR A 105 -5.77 0.14 1.30
C TYR A 105 -4.86 1.16 1.98
N ARG A 106 -4.98 1.32 3.30
CA ARG A 106 -4.11 2.18 4.09
C ARG A 106 -2.65 1.71 4.05
N ALA A 107 -2.41 0.41 4.01
CA ALA A 107 -1.08 -0.14 3.79
C ALA A 107 -0.60 0.10 2.35
N LEU A 108 -1.45 -0.14 1.33
CA LEU A 108 -1.12 0.03 -0.09
C LEU A 108 -0.70 1.46 -0.47
N ILE A 109 -1.28 2.47 0.19
CA ILE A 109 -0.94 3.88 -0.07
C ILE A 109 0.33 4.35 0.65
N SER A 110 0.96 3.50 1.47
CA SER A 110 2.14 3.87 2.24
C SER A 110 3.28 4.27 1.30
N PRO A 111 3.85 5.49 1.42
CA PRO A 111 4.96 5.96 0.59
C PRO A 111 6.13 4.97 0.55
N SER A 112 6.52 4.44 1.70
CA SER A 112 7.61 3.47 1.82
C SER A 112 7.30 2.18 1.05
N LEU A 113 6.06 1.68 1.17
CA LEU A 113 5.65 0.47 0.45
C LEU A 113 5.63 0.69 -1.06
N ILE A 114 5.05 1.80 -1.54
CA ILE A 114 5.00 2.12 -2.97
C ILE A 114 6.43 2.26 -3.52
N ALA A 115 7.32 2.97 -2.81
CA ALA A 115 8.70 3.20 -3.24
C ALA A 115 9.52 1.91 -3.32
N LEU A 116 9.28 0.94 -2.43
CA LEU A 116 10.00 -0.33 -2.39
C LEU A 116 9.45 -1.40 -3.33
N SER A 117 8.13 -1.38 -3.59
CA SER A 117 7.45 -2.47 -4.32
C SER A 117 7.05 -2.12 -5.76
N SER A 118 6.89 -0.83 -6.09
CA SER A 118 6.43 -0.42 -7.42
C SER A 118 7.58 -0.16 -8.40
N ARG A 119 7.38 -0.60 -9.65
CA ARG A 119 8.26 -0.26 -10.79
C ARG A 119 8.05 1.16 -11.29
N ASP A 120 6.82 1.68 -11.17
CA ASP A 120 6.44 3.04 -11.55
C ASP A 120 5.59 3.66 -10.43
N PRO A 121 6.25 4.24 -9.40
CA PRO A 121 5.58 4.81 -8.23
C PRO A 121 4.55 5.87 -8.57
N LEU A 122 4.77 6.67 -9.62
CA LEU A 122 3.83 7.71 -10.06
C LEU A 122 2.56 7.11 -10.65
N LEU A 123 2.69 6.11 -11.53
CA LEU A 123 1.53 5.42 -12.09
C LEU A 123 0.72 4.72 -10.99
N THR A 124 1.41 4.01 -10.08
CA THR A 124 0.77 3.35 -8.94
C THR A 124 0.02 4.36 -8.07
N ALA A 125 0.62 5.52 -7.78
CA ALA A 125 -0.04 6.57 -7.03
C ALA A 125 -1.31 7.09 -7.73
N PHE A 126 -1.28 7.23 -9.06
CA PHE A 126 -2.46 7.65 -9.83
C PHE A 126 -3.57 6.62 -9.80
N ASP A 127 -3.25 5.34 -10.03
CA ASP A 127 -4.20 4.23 -10.00
C ASP A 127 -4.85 4.07 -8.62
N LEU A 128 -4.06 4.17 -7.54
CA LEU A 128 -4.57 4.16 -6.17
C LEU A 128 -5.49 5.36 -5.91
N SER A 129 -5.09 6.57 -6.31
CA SER A 129 -5.92 7.79 -6.17
C SER A 129 -7.27 7.66 -6.88
N GLN A 130 -7.30 7.07 -8.08
CA GLN A 130 -8.55 6.82 -8.80
C GLN A 130 -9.39 5.72 -8.13
N THR A 131 -8.75 4.66 -7.65
CA THR A 131 -9.42 3.56 -6.96
C THR A 131 -10.08 4.05 -5.67
N LEU A 132 -9.36 4.79 -4.83
CA LEU A 132 -9.86 5.36 -3.57
C LEU A 132 -11.02 6.33 -3.82
N ARG A 133 -10.95 7.14 -4.89
CA ARG A 133 -12.06 8.01 -5.30
C ARG A 133 -13.32 7.22 -5.68
N ARG A 134 -13.16 6.06 -6.33
CA ARG A 134 -14.28 5.19 -6.70
C ARG A 134 -14.87 4.55 -5.44
N LEU A 135 -14.02 4.04 -4.55
CA LEU A 135 -14.42 3.42 -3.27
C LEU A 135 -15.18 4.40 -2.38
N SER A 136 -14.72 5.65 -2.27
CA SER A 136 -15.38 6.71 -1.49
C SER A 136 -16.80 7.07 -2.00
N ARG A 137 -17.22 6.56 -3.16
CA ARG A 137 -18.58 6.75 -3.70
C ARG A 137 -19.45 5.51 -3.50
N MET A 138 -18.82 4.35 -3.30
CA MET A 138 -19.53 3.08 -3.16
C MET A 138 -19.76 2.73 -1.70
N GLU A 139 -18.79 2.97 -0.82
CA GLU A 139 -18.91 2.79 0.62
C GLU A 139 -19.10 4.16 1.28
N SER A 140 -20.31 4.40 1.78
CA SER A 140 -20.70 5.67 2.41
C SER A 140 -20.20 5.83 3.84
N GLU A 141 -19.88 4.71 4.47
CA GLU A 141 -19.51 4.57 5.88
C GLU A 141 -18.09 5.11 6.14
N PHE A 142 -17.21 5.05 5.13
CA PHE A 142 -15.77 5.33 5.26
C PHE A 142 -15.27 6.39 4.25
N VAL A 143 -16.17 7.30 3.86
CA VAL A 143 -15.88 8.30 2.82
C VAL A 143 -14.72 9.22 3.22
N THR A 144 -14.61 9.55 4.51
CA THR A 144 -13.59 10.45 5.03
C THR A 144 -12.20 9.80 4.93
N GLU A 145 -12.10 8.55 5.36
CA GLU A 145 -10.90 7.74 5.34
C GLU A 145 -10.39 7.54 3.90
N TYR A 146 -11.29 7.22 2.96
CA TYR A 146 -10.92 7.11 1.56
C TYR A 146 -10.43 8.43 0.96
N LYS A 147 -11.01 9.56 1.38
CA LYS A 147 -10.56 10.89 0.92
C LYS A 147 -9.19 11.26 1.50
N GLU A 148 -8.96 10.98 2.78
CA GLU A 148 -7.66 11.20 3.43
C GLU A 148 -6.57 10.35 2.78
N MET A 149 -6.82 9.05 2.61
CA MET A 149 -5.91 8.14 1.91
C MET A 149 -5.62 8.59 0.49
N ARG A 150 -6.65 9.09 -0.21
CA ARG A 150 -6.49 9.65 -1.54
C ARG A 150 -5.60 10.89 -1.53
N ASN A 151 -5.78 11.81 -0.59
CA ASN A 151 -4.93 13.00 -0.50
C ASN A 151 -3.48 12.60 -0.23
N GLN A 152 -3.24 11.67 0.69
CA GLN A 152 -1.89 11.19 1.02
C GLN A 152 -1.14 10.65 -0.21
N VAL A 153 -1.79 9.85 -1.06
CA VAL A 153 -1.15 9.32 -2.27
C VAL A 153 -0.95 10.39 -3.36
N GLN A 154 -1.79 11.43 -3.39
CA GLN A 154 -1.59 12.59 -4.26
C GLN A 154 -0.38 13.41 -3.78
N ASP A 155 -0.27 13.66 -2.48
CA ASP A 155 0.85 14.37 -1.88
C ASP A 155 2.17 13.62 -2.10
N PHE A 156 2.15 12.28 -2.02
CA PHE A 156 3.31 11.44 -2.38
C PHE A 156 3.73 11.64 -3.84
N ALA A 157 2.79 11.63 -4.79
CA ALA A 157 3.10 11.84 -6.20
C ALA A 157 3.67 13.25 -6.48
N THR A 158 3.11 14.28 -5.85
CA THR A 158 3.64 15.66 -5.93
C THR A 158 5.04 15.74 -5.32
N SER A 159 5.23 15.18 -4.12
CA SER A 159 6.53 15.17 -3.45
C SER A 159 7.62 14.50 -4.30
N LEU A 160 7.30 13.41 -5.00
CA LEU A 160 8.25 12.75 -5.91
C LEU A 160 8.73 13.68 -7.03
N LEU A 161 7.84 14.52 -7.58
CA LEU A 161 8.20 15.50 -8.59
C LEU A 161 9.00 16.67 -7.99
N ASP A 162 8.67 17.10 -6.77
CA ASP A 162 9.38 18.16 -6.06
C ASP A 162 10.83 17.79 -5.72
N TYR A 163 11.15 16.49 -5.60
CA TYR A 163 12.53 16.03 -5.38
C TYR A 163 13.40 16.04 -6.64
N THR A 164 12.85 16.32 -7.83
CA THR A 164 13.65 16.48 -9.05
C THR A 164 14.56 17.71 -8.94
N ARG A 165 15.84 17.54 -9.28
CA ARG A 165 16.86 18.59 -9.12
C ARG A 165 17.18 19.33 -10.41
N THR A 166 16.83 18.73 -11.54
CA THR A 166 17.14 19.26 -12.87
C THR A 166 15.92 19.25 -13.76
N SER A 167 15.87 20.18 -14.73
CA SER A 167 14.83 20.18 -15.77
C SER A 167 14.86 18.88 -16.57
N TYR A 168 16.03 18.26 -16.71
CA TYR A 168 16.20 16.99 -17.40
C TYR A 168 15.46 15.83 -16.69
N GLU A 169 15.62 15.68 -15.38
CA GLU A 169 14.89 14.66 -14.60
C GLU A 169 13.37 14.86 -14.71
N LEU A 170 12.92 16.12 -14.62
CA LEU A 170 11.52 16.47 -14.76
C LEU A 170 10.98 16.12 -16.15
N GLU A 171 11.72 16.46 -17.22
CA GLU A 171 11.35 16.15 -18.59
C GLU A 171 11.26 14.63 -18.83
N ILE A 172 12.20 13.85 -18.29
CA ILE A 172 12.12 12.38 -18.36
C ILE A 172 10.83 11.90 -17.69
N MET A 173 10.55 12.33 -16.44
CA MET A 173 9.37 11.88 -15.71
C MET A 173 8.07 12.27 -16.41
N LEU A 174 7.99 13.48 -16.98
CA LEU A 174 6.79 13.99 -17.65
C LEU A 174 6.54 13.35 -19.02
N ASN A 175 7.59 12.95 -19.74
CA ASN A 175 7.50 12.33 -21.05
C ASN A 175 7.53 10.79 -21.00
N TYR A 176 7.80 10.20 -19.84
CA TYR A 176 7.94 8.74 -19.69
C TYR A 176 6.68 7.97 -20.11
N ASN A 177 6.86 7.09 -21.11
CA ASN A 177 5.84 6.19 -21.63
C ASN A 177 6.35 4.73 -21.60
N PRO A 178 5.80 3.84 -20.76
CA PRO A 178 6.26 2.46 -20.65
C PRO A 178 5.97 1.59 -21.88
N ASN A 179 5.05 2.01 -22.76
CA ASN A 179 4.61 1.24 -23.93
C ASN A 179 5.11 1.84 -25.27
N GLY A 180 5.85 2.94 -25.22
CA GLY A 180 6.33 3.68 -26.38
C GLY A 180 7.85 3.68 -26.48
N GLU A 181 8.36 4.45 -27.44
CA GLU A 181 9.78 4.77 -27.50
C GLU A 181 10.15 5.66 -26.32
N ASN A 182 11.35 5.43 -25.76
CA ASN A 182 11.89 6.29 -24.72
C ASN A 182 12.13 7.68 -25.34
N TRP A 183 11.69 8.71 -24.64
CA TRP A 183 11.96 10.08 -25.03
C TRP A 183 13.45 10.39 -24.80
N ASP A 184 14.11 10.94 -25.82
CA ASP A 184 15.50 11.40 -25.72
C ASP A 184 15.59 12.93 -25.61
N PRO A 185 16.55 13.46 -24.84
CA PRO A 185 16.74 14.91 -24.71
C PRO A 185 16.99 15.60 -26.06
N GLY A 186 16.12 16.57 -26.38
CA GLY A 186 16.10 17.28 -27.66
C GLY A 186 14.94 16.89 -28.57
N GLU A 187 14.23 15.81 -28.26
CA GLU A 187 13.00 15.43 -28.94
C GLU A 187 11.80 16.27 -28.48
N ARG A 188 10.75 16.27 -29.31
CA ARG A 188 9.52 17.02 -29.01
C ARG A 188 8.84 16.45 -27.77
N HIS A 189 8.51 17.30 -26.80
CA HIS A 189 7.85 16.87 -25.57
C HIS A 189 6.48 16.27 -25.87
N THR A 190 6.29 14.99 -25.53
CA THR A 190 5.02 14.26 -25.70
C THR A 190 4.08 14.47 -24.52
N LEU A 191 4.66 14.70 -23.32
CA LEU A 191 3.96 14.98 -22.06
C LEU A 191 2.91 13.93 -21.70
N GLU A 192 3.16 12.66 -22.05
CA GLU A 192 2.21 11.57 -21.84
C GLU A 192 1.86 11.36 -20.36
N ARG A 193 2.83 11.53 -19.45
CA ARG A 193 2.58 11.45 -18.01
C ARG A 193 1.69 12.58 -17.52
N LEU A 194 1.86 13.79 -18.05
CA LEU A 194 1.02 14.94 -17.72
C LEU A 194 -0.42 14.74 -18.22
N ARG A 195 -0.58 14.22 -19.44
CA ARG A 195 -1.90 13.85 -19.99
C ARG A 195 -2.59 12.82 -19.12
N LEU A 196 -1.84 11.83 -18.64
CA LEU A 196 -2.34 10.84 -17.70
C LEU A 196 -2.78 11.49 -16.38
N ALA A 197 -1.97 12.37 -15.79
CA ALA A 197 -2.31 13.08 -14.56
C ALA A 197 -3.64 13.86 -14.68
N ILE A 198 -3.86 14.54 -15.81
CA ILE A 198 -5.11 15.25 -16.11
C ILE A 198 -6.30 14.28 -16.19
N LYS A 199 -6.14 13.14 -16.89
CA LYS A 199 -7.18 12.10 -17.00
C LYS A 199 -7.59 11.57 -15.62
N TYR A 200 -6.63 11.38 -14.73
CA TYR A 200 -6.84 10.89 -13.37
C TYR A 200 -7.32 12.00 -12.40
N LYS A 201 -7.42 13.25 -12.87
CA LYS A 201 -7.77 14.44 -12.08
C LYS A 201 -6.85 14.62 -10.87
N GLN A 202 -5.56 14.39 -11.10
CA GLN A 202 -4.54 14.78 -10.14
C GLN A 202 -4.47 16.30 -10.11
N LYS A 203 -4.64 16.88 -8.92
CA LYS A 203 -4.34 18.28 -8.69
C LYS A 203 -2.92 18.29 -8.15
N MET A 204 -1.96 18.38 -9.06
CA MET A 204 -0.57 18.71 -8.70
C MET A 204 -0.50 20.20 -8.43
#